data_AF-A0A6H5HG97-F1
#
_entry.id   AF-A0A6H5HG97-F1
#
_cell.length_a   1.000
_cell.length_b   1.000
_cell.length_c   1.000
_cell.angle_alpha   90.00
_cell.angle_beta   90.00
_cell.angle_gamma   90.00
#
_symmetry.space_group_name_H-M   'P 1'
#
loop_
_entity.id
_entity.type
_entity.pdbx_description
1 polymer ?
#
loop_
_entity_poly.entity_id
_entity_poly.type
_entity_poly.pdbx_seq_one_letter_code
_entity_poly.pdbx_strand_id
1 'polypeptide(L)'
;VNRAREEYENSEKDVSQSQGRDIHLEETQVQEYHSLKMEAQTKSSQYMQDLDSINREQKAEQDKLDNEIRMRTQLENQIRQKSHEKEEAQKRVDKLTDHIRTSEQSLEEQKKLQLDLQSDVGSSKDRVKELQAELESIMEQLGDARVDKHEDSRRKKKQEIVENFKKSFPTGVYDRMINMCHPQHKKYNVAVTKVLGKYMEAIVVDTEKTARQCIQYLKENMLDPETFLPLDYIQTKPLKERLRAIKDPKNTRLLYDILNFSPPEIKQAVLFATNNALVCDTPEDAMRAAYEIDGSNRYDAVALDGTFYQKSGIMSGGSLDLARKAKRWDEKHMSQLKSLKEKKTDELRDAMKKSRKESELNTVESQIRGLETRIRYARTDKEKTLKQIGELEKELKALEK
;
A
#
# COMPACT_ATOMS: atom_id res chain seq x y z
N VAL A 1 -77.93 -31.06 -60.74
CA VAL A 1 -79.19 -31.80 -60.50
C VAL A 1 -80.40 -31.03 -61.01
N ASN A 2 -80.68 -29.80 -60.56
CA ASN A 2 -81.82 -28.99 -61.05
C ASN A 2 -81.82 -28.77 -62.58
N ARG A 3 -80.67 -28.49 -63.18
CA ARG A 3 -80.56 -28.30 -64.64
C ARG A 3 -80.82 -29.58 -65.45
N ALA A 4 -80.38 -30.74 -64.95
CA ALA A 4 -80.65 -32.03 -65.60
C ALA A 4 -82.13 -32.44 -65.45
N ARG A 5 -82.78 -32.03 -64.35
CA ARG A 5 -84.21 -32.21 -64.14
C ARG A 5 -85.03 -31.31 -65.08
N GLU A 6 -84.66 -30.04 -65.25
CA GLU A 6 -85.28 -29.13 -66.22
C GLU A 6 -85.08 -29.60 -67.66
N GLU A 7 -83.88 -30.11 -68.00
CA GLU A 7 -83.59 -30.68 -69.32
C GLU A 7 -84.43 -31.95 -69.58
N TYR A 8 -84.64 -32.80 -68.56
CA TYR A 8 -85.51 -33.97 -68.67
C TYR A 8 -87.00 -33.60 -68.77
N GLU A 9 -87.51 -32.69 -67.91
CA GLU A 9 -88.90 -32.22 -67.94
C GLU A 9 -89.23 -31.47 -69.24
N ASN A 10 -88.26 -30.77 -69.85
CA ASN A 10 -88.42 -30.17 -71.18
C ASN A 10 -88.38 -31.22 -72.29
N SER A 11 -87.52 -32.25 -72.19
CA SER A 11 -87.51 -33.34 -73.18
C SER A 11 -88.81 -34.15 -73.17
N GLU A 12 -89.42 -34.37 -72.01
CA GLU A 12 -90.74 -35.02 -71.89
C GLU A 12 -91.87 -34.14 -72.47
N LYS A 13 -91.80 -32.82 -72.29
CA LYS A 13 -92.76 -31.88 -72.89
C LYS A 13 -92.65 -31.84 -74.43
N ASP A 14 -91.44 -31.87 -74.98
CA ASP A 14 -91.22 -31.89 -76.44
C ASP A 14 -91.65 -33.24 -77.07
N VAL A 15 -91.46 -34.35 -76.37
CA VAL A 15 -91.96 -35.67 -76.82
C VAL A 15 -93.49 -35.75 -76.71
N SER A 16 -94.08 -35.12 -75.69
CA SER A 16 -95.54 -35.09 -75.51
C SER A 16 -96.27 -34.17 -76.51
N GLN A 17 -95.62 -33.11 -77.04
CA GLN A 17 -96.19 -32.24 -78.07
C GLN A 17 -96.05 -32.79 -79.51
N SER A 18 -95.09 -33.69 -79.77
CA SER A 18 -94.83 -34.21 -81.12
C SER A 18 -95.60 -35.49 -81.50
N GLN A 19 -96.32 -36.12 -80.57
CA GLN A 19 -97.21 -37.26 -80.83
C GLN A 19 -98.68 -36.94 -80.49
N GLY A 20 -99.29 -36.07 -81.28
CA GLY A 20 -100.74 -35.87 -81.32
C GLY A 20 -101.48 -37.03 -82.00
N ARG A 21 -101.41 -38.23 -81.42
CA ARG A 21 -102.46 -39.25 -81.57
C ARG A 21 -103.23 -39.25 -80.26
N ASP A 22 -104.54 -39.05 -80.30
CA ASP A 22 -105.40 -39.42 -79.17
C ASP A 22 -105.23 -40.92 -78.93
N ILE A 23 -104.34 -41.26 -78.00
CA ILE A 23 -104.20 -42.62 -77.52
C ILE A 23 -105.41 -42.85 -76.61
N HIS A 24 -106.50 -43.36 -77.18
CA HIS A 24 -107.57 -43.98 -76.40
C HIS A 24 -107.03 -45.28 -75.83
N LEU A 25 -106.39 -45.15 -74.67
CA LEU A 25 -106.04 -46.26 -73.80
C LEU A 25 -107.36 -46.89 -73.30
N GLU A 26 -107.46 -48.22 -73.35
CA GLU A 26 -108.54 -48.92 -72.64
C GLU A 26 -108.45 -48.58 -71.15
N GLU A 27 -109.59 -48.54 -70.45
CA GLU A 27 -109.68 -48.11 -69.04
C GLU A 27 -108.69 -48.85 -68.12
N THR A 28 -108.35 -50.10 -68.47
CA THR A 28 -107.34 -50.95 -67.83
C THR A 28 -105.90 -50.44 -68.00
N GLN A 29 -105.52 -49.94 -69.18
CA GLN A 29 -104.16 -49.43 -69.47
C GLN A 29 -103.92 -48.04 -68.88
N VAL A 30 -104.96 -47.19 -68.83
CA VAL A 30 -104.93 -45.91 -68.10
C VAL A 30 -104.70 -46.15 -66.62
N GLN A 31 -105.39 -47.14 -66.04
CA GLN A 31 -105.22 -47.54 -64.65
C GLN A 31 -103.81 -48.08 -64.36
N GLU A 32 -103.25 -48.91 -65.24
CA GLU A 32 -101.88 -49.44 -65.11
C GLU A 32 -100.81 -48.34 -65.21
N TYR A 33 -100.95 -47.41 -66.15
CA TYR A 33 -100.08 -46.23 -66.25
C TYR A 33 -100.16 -45.34 -65.00
N HIS A 34 -101.37 -45.04 -64.51
CA HIS A 34 -101.53 -44.29 -63.27
C HIS A 34 -100.94 -45.03 -62.06
N SER A 35 -101.05 -46.36 -62.02
CA SER A 35 -100.45 -47.20 -60.97
C SER A 35 -98.92 -47.12 -61.01
N LEU A 36 -98.29 -47.36 -62.17
CA LEU A 36 -96.83 -47.28 -62.35
C LEU A 36 -96.30 -45.86 -62.11
N LYS A 37 -97.03 -44.83 -62.57
CA LYS A 37 -96.69 -43.43 -62.32
C LYS A 37 -96.72 -43.10 -60.84
N MET A 38 -97.75 -43.56 -60.11
CA MET A 38 -97.82 -43.41 -58.65
C MET A 38 -96.69 -44.15 -57.95
N GLU A 39 -96.35 -45.37 -58.38
CA GLU A 39 -95.23 -46.14 -57.83
C GLU A 39 -93.88 -45.45 -58.07
N ALA A 40 -93.61 -44.98 -59.29
CA ALA A 40 -92.41 -44.23 -59.65
C ALA A 40 -92.31 -42.90 -58.88
N GLN A 41 -93.43 -42.19 -58.72
CA GLN A 41 -93.49 -40.94 -57.98
C GLN A 41 -93.27 -41.16 -56.47
N THR A 42 -93.76 -42.28 -55.92
CA THR A 42 -93.52 -42.69 -54.53
C THR A 42 -92.05 -43.04 -54.31
N LYS A 43 -91.44 -43.86 -55.18
CA LYS A 43 -90.01 -44.21 -55.11
C LYS A 43 -89.11 -42.99 -55.31
N SER A 44 -89.43 -42.12 -56.26
CA SER A 44 -88.69 -40.88 -56.52
C SER A 44 -88.77 -39.91 -55.33
N SER A 45 -89.93 -39.78 -54.69
CA SER A 45 -90.09 -38.98 -53.48
C SER A 45 -89.28 -39.55 -52.30
N GLN A 46 -89.24 -40.87 -52.13
CA GLN A 46 -88.38 -41.53 -51.13
C GLN A 46 -86.91 -41.24 -51.40
N TYR A 47 -86.42 -41.49 -52.62
CA TYR A 47 -85.02 -41.22 -52.96
C TYR A 47 -84.64 -39.74 -52.85
N MET A 48 -85.56 -38.81 -53.16
CA MET A 48 -85.32 -37.38 -52.93
C MET A 48 -85.20 -37.05 -51.45
N GLN A 49 -86.05 -37.62 -50.59
CA GLN A 49 -85.95 -37.44 -49.14
C GLN A 49 -84.63 -38.02 -48.59
N ASP A 50 -84.25 -39.22 -49.02
CA ASP A 50 -82.99 -39.85 -48.62
C ASP A 50 -81.79 -39.02 -49.07
N LEU A 51 -81.80 -38.51 -50.31
CA LEU A 51 -80.74 -37.69 -50.86
C LEU A 51 -80.64 -36.34 -50.14
N ASP A 52 -81.76 -35.71 -49.80
CA ASP A 52 -81.79 -34.49 -48.97
C ASP A 52 -81.28 -34.77 -47.54
N SER A 53 -81.60 -35.93 -46.97
CA SER A 53 -81.10 -36.35 -45.65
C SER A 53 -79.58 -36.52 -45.67
N ILE A 54 -79.06 -37.28 -46.64
CA ILE A 54 -77.61 -37.53 -46.82
C ILE A 54 -76.87 -36.22 -47.08
N ASN A 55 -77.42 -35.32 -47.92
CA ASN A 55 -76.79 -34.02 -48.17
C ASN A 55 -76.72 -33.14 -46.92
N ARG A 56 -77.75 -33.17 -46.06
CA ARG A 56 -77.73 -32.46 -44.77
C ARG A 56 -76.70 -33.05 -43.83
N GLU A 57 -76.60 -34.37 -43.75
CA GLU A 57 -75.57 -35.06 -42.95
C GLU A 57 -74.17 -34.74 -43.45
N GLN A 58 -73.92 -34.87 -44.75
CA GLN A 58 -72.64 -34.53 -45.37
C GLN A 58 -72.27 -33.07 -45.10
N LYS A 59 -73.22 -32.14 -45.21
CA LYS A 59 -72.96 -30.72 -44.93
C LYS A 59 -72.62 -30.49 -43.46
N ALA A 60 -73.33 -31.14 -42.55
CA ALA A 60 -73.04 -31.07 -41.12
C ALA A 60 -71.66 -31.66 -40.76
N GLU A 61 -71.25 -32.76 -41.39
CA GLU A 61 -69.91 -33.32 -41.23
C GLU A 61 -68.82 -32.42 -41.83
N GLN A 62 -69.07 -31.83 -43.00
CA GLN A 62 -68.14 -30.88 -43.62
C GLN A 62 -67.93 -29.65 -42.72
N ASP A 63 -69.00 -29.09 -42.15
CA ASP A 63 -68.90 -27.94 -41.26
C ASP A 63 -68.15 -28.29 -39.95
N LYS A 64 -68.32 -29.53 -39.44
CA LYS A 64 -67.52 -30.05 -38.32
C LYS A 64 -66.05 -30.17 -38.69
N LEU A 65 -65.75 -30.76 -39.85
CA LEU A 65 -64.38 -30.93 -40.34
C LEU A 65 -63.69 -29.57 -40.53
N ASP A 66 -64.38 -28.60 -41.14
CA ASP A 66 -63.86 -27.25 -41.35
C ASP A 66 -63.57 -26.55 -40.00
N ASN A 67 -64.41 -26.76 -38.98
CA ASN A 67 -64.16 -26.26 -37.63
C ASN A 67 -62.93 -26.92 -36.98
N GLU A 68 -62.81 -28.24 -37.07
CA GLU A 68 -61.65 -28.97 -36.56
C GLU A 68 -60.34 -28.54 -37.26
N ILE A 69 -60.38 -28.32 -38.58
CA ILE A 69 -59.23 -27.80 -39.34
C ILE A 69 -58.84 -26.40 -38.85
N ARG A 70 -59.81 -25.52 -38.59
CA ARG A 70 -59.54 -24.17 -38.04
C ARG A 70 -58.92 -24.26 -36.65
N MET A 71 -59.48 -25.10 -35.77
CA MET A 71 -58.93 -25.33 -34.42
C MET A 71 -57.50 -25.88 -34.49
N ARG A 72 -57.25 -26.87 -35.35
CA ARG A 72 -55.91 -27.44 -35.54
C ARG A 72 -54.92 -26.40 -36.01
N THR A 73 -55.29 -25.58 -36.99
CA THR A 73 -54.43 -24.52 -37.53
C THR A 73 -54.13 -23.46 -36.47
N GLN A 74 -55.11 -23.11 -35.64
CA GLN A 74 -54.93 -22.18 -34.53
C GLN A 74 -53.97 -22.73 -33.47
N LEU A 75 -54.12 -24.00 -33.08
CA LEU A 75 -53.21 -24.69 -32.15
C LEU A 75 -51.78 -24.79 -32.72
N GLU A 76 -51.63 -25.17 -33.99
CA GLU A 76 -50.32 -25.25 -34.66
C GLU A 76 -49.60 -23.89 -34.65
N ASN A 77 -50.33 -22.79 -34.88
CA ASN A 77 -49.78 -21.44 -34.82
C ASN A 77 -49.36 -21.05 -33.39
N GLN A 78 -50.17 -21.38 -32.39
CA GLN A 78 -49.84 -21.14 -30.98
C GLN A 78 -48.59 -21.92 -30.55
N ILE A 79 -48.48 -23.20 -30.94
CA ILE A 79 -47.30 -24.03 -30.67
C ILE A 79 -46.06 -23.42 -31.31
N ARG A 80 -46.13 -23.00 -32.59
CA ARG A 80 -44.99 -22.36 -33.27
C ARG A 80 -44.55 -21.08 -32.56
N GLN A 81 -45.50 -20.21 -32.19
CA GLN A 81 -45.19 -18.96 -31.50
C GLN A 81 -44.51 -19.23 -30.15
N LYS A 82 -45.09 -20.11 -29.33
CA LYS A 82 -44.54 -20.46 -28.01
C LYS A 82 -43.18 -21.17 -28.10
N SER A 83 -42.99 -22.01 -29.10
CA SER A 83 -41.69 -22.65 -29.37
C SER A 83 -40.62 -21.61 -29.73
N HIS A 84 -40.97 -20.60 -30.52
CA HIS A 84 -40.05 -19.52 -30.86
C HIS A 84 -39.70 -18.64 -29.65
N GLU A 85 -40.69 -18.29 -28.83
CA GLU A 85 -40.48 -17.56 -27.57
C GLU A 85 -39.54 -18.32 -26.62
N LYS A 86 -39.69 -19.64 -26.53
CA LYS A 86 -38.80 -20.52 -25.75
C LYS A 86 -37.37 -20.50 -26.28
N GLU A 87 -37.20 -20.61 -27.59
CA GLU A 87 -35.87 -20.63 -28.23
C GLU A 87 -35.11 -19.32 -28.00
N GLU A 88 -35.79 -18.18 -28.12
CA GLU A 88 -35.20 -16.86 -27.84
C GLU A 88 -34.83 -16.69 -26.36
N ALA A 89 -35.69 -17.16 -25.45
CA ALA A 89 -35.38 -17.18 -24.03
C ALA A 89 -34.16 -18.07 -23.71
N GLN A 90 -34.02 -19.22 -24.40
CA GLN A 90 -32.87 -20.11 -24.23
C GLN A 90 -31.57 -19.44 -24.71
N LYS A 91 -31.57 -18.79 -25.88
CA LYS A 91 -30.41 -18.02 -26.37
C LYS A 91 -30.01 -16.91 -25.40
N ARG A 92 -30.98 -16.28 -24.73
CA ARG A 92 -30.71 -15.27 -23.71
C ARG A 92 -30.02 -15.88 -22.48
N VAL A 93 -30.47 -17.06 -22.03
CA VAL A 93 -29.82 -17.80 -20.92
C VAL A 93 -28.37 -18.14 -21.24
N ASP A 94 -28.09 -18.57 -22.47
CA ASP A 94 -26.73 -18.92 -22.89
C ASP A 94 -25.82 -17.68 -22.87
N LYS A 95 -26.27 -16.56 -23.44
CA LYS A 95 -25.55 -15.26 -23.39
C LYS A 95 -25.30 -14.78 -21.96
N LEU A 96 -26.30 -14.87 -21.08
CA LEU A 96 -26.16 -14.51 -19.66
C LEU A 96 -25.16 -15.42 -18.95
N THR A 97 -25.14 -16.71 -19.29
CA THR A 97 -24.21 -17.68 -18.71
C THR A 97 -22.78 -17.35 -19.09
N ASP A 98 -22.52 -17.05 -20.36
CA ASP A 98 -21.19 -16.64 -20.82
C ASP A 98 -20.76 -15.32 -20.17
N HIS A 99 -21.66 -14.33 -20.07
CA HIS A 99 -21.37 -13.06 -19.40
C HIS A 99 -21.06 -13.22 -17.90
N ILE A 100 -21.80 -14.10 -17.20
CA ILE A 100 -21.52 -14.42 -15.79
C ILE A 100 -20.14 -15.05 -15.68
N ARG A 101 -19.81 -16.03 -16.51
CA ARG A 101 -18.51 -16.73 -16.48
C ARG A 101 -17.34 -15.76 -16.69
N THR A 102 -17.41 -14.89 -17.70
CA THR A 102 -16.33 -13.93 -17.98
C THR A 102 -16.21 -12.88 -16.87
N SER A 103 -17.33 -12.42 -16.32
CA SER A 103 -17.33 -11.49 -15.18
C SER A 103 -16.75 -12.13 -13.92
N GLU A 104 -17.04 -13.41 -13.66
CA GLU A 104 -16.48 -14.17 -12.53
C GLU A 104 -14.97 -14.36 -12.65
N GLN A 105 -14.46 -14.65 -13.85
CA GLN A 105 -13.02 -14.72 -14.10
C GLN A 105 -12.33 -13.37 -13.83
N SER A 106 -12.91 -12.27 -14.34
CA SER A 106 -12.39 -10.93 -14.09
C SER A 106 -12.45 -10.55 -12.60
N LEU A 107 -13.50 -10.98 -11.89
CA LEU A 107 -13.61 -10.77 -10.45
C LEU A 107 -12.51 -11.49 -9.66
N GLU A 108 -12.19 -12.73 -10.05
CA GLU A 108 -11.12 -13.51 -9.41
C GLU A 108 -9.74 -12.87 -9.62
N GLU A 109 -9.45 -12.40 -10.83
CA GLU A 109 -8.22 -11.66 -11.14
C GLU A 109 -8.09 -10.38 -10.31
N GLN A 110 -9.18 -9.61 -10.19
CA GLN A 110 -9.20 -8.39 -9.38
C GLN A 110 -9.05 -8.68 -7.88
N LYS A 111 -9.66 -9.77 -7.37
CA LYS A 111 -9.49 -10.20 -5.98
C LYS A 111 -8.05 -10.61 -5.67
N LYS A 112 -7.39 -11.29 -6.61
CA LYS A 112 -5.96 -11.63 -6.47
C LYS A 112 -5.10 -10.37 -6.41
N LEU A 113 -5.35 -9.41 -7.32
CA LEU A 113 -4.65 -8.12 -7.32
C LEU A 113 -4.90 -7.32 -6.02
N GLN A 114 -6.13 -7.36 -5.48
CA GLN A 114 -6.45 -6.72 -4.20
C GLN A 114 -5.61 -7.30 -3.06
N LEU A 115 -5.50 -8.62 -2.95
CA LEU A 115 -4.71 -9.29 -1.91
C LEU A 115 -3.23 -8.90 -1.97
N ASP A 116 -2.66 -8.91 -3.18
CA ASP A 116 -1.26 -8.52 -3.41
C ASP A 116 -1.02 -7.06 -2.99
N LEU A 117 -1.89 -6.15 -3.44
CA LEU A 117 -1.82 -4.72 -3.08
C LEU A 117 -2.05 -4.48 -1.58
N GLN A 118 -2.96 -5.20 -0.95
CA GLN A 118 -3.26 -5.06 0.48
C GLN A 118 -2.09 -5.51 1.35
N SER A 119 -1.42 -6.61 0.98
CA SER A 119 -0.19 -7.07 1.64
C SER A 119 0.95 -6.05 1.48
N ASP A 120 1.16 -5.53 0.27
CA ASP A 120 2.16 -4.50 -0.04
C ASP A 120 1.93 -3.21 0.76
N VAL A 121 0.69 -2.71 0.79
CA VAL A 121 0.32 -1.47 1.48
C VAL A 121 0.36 -1.64 3.00
N GLY A 122 -0.12 -2.77 3.53
CA GLY A 122 -0.11 -3.08 4.96
C GLY A 122 1.31 -3.12 5.52
N SER A 123 2.17 -3.96 4.92
CA SER A 123 3.58 -4.07 5.30
C SER A 123 4.34 -2.74 5.16
N SER A 124 4.04 -1.95 4.12
CA SER A 124 4.64 -0.63 3.94
C SER A 124 4.19 0.37 5.01
N LYS A 125 2.93 0.35 5.44
CA LYS A 125 2.43 1.25 6.51
C LYS A 125 3.08 0.96 7.85
N ASP A 126 3.21 -0.31 8.22
CA ASP A 126 3.89 -0.70 9.45
C ASP A 126 5.37 -0.30 9.40
N ARG A 127 6.03 -0.54 8.26
CA ARG A 127 7.41 -0.12 8.04
C ARG A 127 7.58 1.40 8.12
N VAL A 128 6.62 2.18 7.59
CA VAL A 128 6.62 3.65 7.72
C VAL A 128 6.55 4.08 9.18
N LYS A 129 5.67 3.47 9.99
CA LYS A 129 5.56 3.79 11.43
C LYS A 129 6.85 3.45 12.19
N GLU A 130 7.43 2.29 11.93
CA GLU A 130 8.72 1.90 12.51
C GLU A 130 9.83 2.89 12.17
N LEU A 131 9.97 3.22 10.88
CA LEU A 131 10.99 4.16 10.42
C LEU A 131 10.77 5.57 10.97
N GLN A 132 9.52 5.99 11.16
CA GLN A 132 9.19 7.25 11.82
C GLN A 132 9.63 7.26 13.28
N ALA A 133 9.34 6.20 14.04
CA ALA A 133 9.77 6.07 15.43
C ALA A 133 11.30 6.01 15.56
N GLU A 134 11.98 5.27 14.68
CA GLU A 134 13.45 5.21 14.61
C GLU A 134 14.03 6.61 14.30
N LEU A 135 13.46 7.32 13.32
CA LEU A 135 13.89 8.68 12.98
C LEU A 135 13.64 9.67 14.09
N GLU A 136 12.52 9.56 14.81
CA GLU A 136 12.22 10.42 15.96
C GLU A 136 13.24 10.21 17.08
N SER A 137 13.59 8.97 17.39
CA SER A 137 14.66 8.66 18.36
C SER A 137 16.02 9.20 17.92
N ILE A 138 16.40 9.03 16.64
CA ILE A 138 17.64 9.60 16.09
C ILE A 138 17.59 11.13 16.12
N MET A 139 16.42 11.72 15.85
CA MET A 139 16.22 13.17 15.89
C MET A 139 16.23 13.72 17.32
N GLU A 140 15.83 12.97 18.32
CA GLU A 140 15.97 13.34 19.73
C GLU A 140 17.47 13.34 20.12
N GLN A 141 18.20 12.28 19.75
CA GLN A 141 19.65 12.18 19.95
C GLN A 141 20.43 13.29 19.22
N LEU A 142 19.96 13.73 18.04
CA LEU A 142 20.52 14.85 17.28
C LEU A 142 19.94 16.21 17.66
N GLY A 143 18.74 16.27 18.24
CA GLY A 143 18.02 17.49 18.60
C GLY A 143 18.72 18.23 19.73
N ASP A 144 19.32 17.46 20.63
CA ASP A 144 20.27 17.90 21.64
C ASP A 144 21.58 18.50 21.06
N ALA A 145 21.82 18.34 19.75
CA ALA A 145 22.93 18.95 19.00
C ALA A 145 22.48 20.08 18.05
N ARG A 146 21.18 20.38 17.96
CA ARG A 146 20.62 21.39 17.03
C ARG A 146 20.92 22.84 17.46
N VAL A 147 21.39 23.04 18.68
CA VAL A 147 21.72 24.36 19.23
C VAL A 147 22.99 24.96 18.63
N ASP A 148 23.83 24.18 17.95
CA ASP A 148 25.21 24.58 17.67
C ASP A 148 25.56 24.77 16.19
N LYS A 149 24.63 25.17 15.31
CA LYS A 149 24.99 25.51 13.91
C LYS A 149 26.08 26.59 13.82
N HIS A 150 26.05 27.57 14.73
CA HIS A 150 27.07 28.62 14.79
C HIS A 150 28.40 28.10 15.36
N GLU A 151 28.37 27.22 16.36
CA GLU A 151 29.59 26.59 16.88
C GLU A 151 30.19 25.60 15.86
N ASP A 152 29.39 24.77 15.19
CA ASP A 152 29.83 23.85 14.13
C ASP A 152 30.51 24.60 12.97
N SER A 153 29.96 25.75 12.56
CA SER A 153 30.55 26.59 11.50
C SER A 153 31.88 27.21 11.95
N ARG A 154 31.94 27.76 13.17
CA ARG A 154 33.19 28.28 13.76
C ARG A 154 34.23 27.17 13.88
N ARG A 155 33.80 25.97 14.27
CA ARG A 155 34.65 24.79 14.41
C ARG A 155 35.26 24.36 13.09
N LYS A 156 34.48 24.30 12.01
CA LYS A 156 35.01 23.97 10.67
C LYS A 156 36.08 24.96 10.24
N LYS A 157 35.83 26.26 10.38
CA LYS A 157 36.84 27.30 10.11
C LYS A 157 38.11 27.10 10.94
N LYS A 158 37.96 26.83 12.25
CA LYS A 158 39.09 26.53 13.14
C LYS A 158 39.89 25.29 12.74
N GLN A 159 39.24 24.27 12.17
CA GLN A 159 39.89 23.07 11.68
C GLN A 159 40.62 23.32 10.34
N GLU A 160 40.00 24.07 9.42
CA GLU A 160 40.61 24.50 8.16
C GLU A 160 41.92 25.28 8.39
N ILE A 161 41.96 26.14 9.42
CA ILE A 161 43.18 26.84 9.82
C ILE A 161 44.30 25.87 10.21
N VAL A 162 43.98 24.82 10.98
CA VAL A 162 44.97 23.80 11.38
C VAL A 162 45.45 22.99 10.19
N GLU A 163 44.56 22.65 9.25
CA GLU A 163 44.94 21.98 8.01
C GLU A 163 45.86 22.85 7.15
N ASN A 164 45.61 24.16 7.09
CA ASN A 164 46.50 25.10 6.41
C ASN A 164 47.87 25.18 7.10
N PHE A 165 47.91 25.19 8.44
CA PHE A 165 49.18 25.11 9.16
C PHE A 165 49.95 23.82 8.87
N LYS A 166 49.28 22.67 8.83
CA LYS A 166 49.90 21.39 8.46
C LYS A 166 50.45 21.39 7.04
N LYS A 167 49.78 22.08 6.10
CA LYS A 167 50.28 22.23 4.72
C LYS A 167 51.52 23.14 4.65
N SER A 168 51.51 24.25 5.37
CA SER A 168 52.61 25.22 5.39
C SER A 168 53.82 24.76 6.21
N PHE A 169 53.59 23.98 7.27
CA PHE A 169 54.60 23.48 8.21
C PHE A 169 54.43 21.96 8.46
N PRO A 170 54.77 21.10 7.48
CA PRO A 170 54.40 19.67 7.51
C PRO A 170 54.91 18.87 8.71
N THR A 171 56.06 19.24 9.26
CA THR A 171 56.67 18.55 10.41
C THR A 171 56.49 19.30 11.72
N GLY A 172 56.02 20.55 11.68
CA GLY A 172 56.03 21.43 12.84
C GLY A 172 54.72 21.48 13.63
N VAL A 173 53.61 21.09 13.01
CA VAL A 173 52.27 21.24 13.60
C VAL A 173 51.56 19.90 13.71
N TYR A 174 51.24 19.49 14.93
CA TYR A 174 50.63 18.19 15.21
C TYR A 174 49.12 18.20 14.97
N ASP A 175 48.33 18.80 15.88
CA ASP A 175 46.91 19.08 15.74
C ASP A 175 46.43 19.82 17.01
N ARG A 176 45.12 20.06 17.14
CA ARG A 176 44.49 20.43 18.41
C ARG A 176 44.46 19.25 19.37
N MET A 177 44.58 19.54 20.66
CA MET A 177 44.54 18.53 21.72
C MET A 177 43.30 17.62 21.65
N ILE A 178 42.13 18.18 21.36
CA ILE A 178 40.87 17.42 21.21
C ILE A 178 40.92 16.33 20.13
N ASN A 179 41.71 16.51 19.08
CA ASN A 179 41.80 15.55 17.97
C ASN A 179 42.80 14.41 18.28
N MET A 180 43.66 14.60 19.28
CA MET A 180 44.79 13.70 19.58
C MET A 180 44.70 13.02 20.95
N CYS A 181 43.80 13.46 21.84
CA CYS A 181 43.67 12.98 23.20
C CYS A 181 42.21 12.66 23.50
N HIS A 182 41.89 11.47 23.99
CA HIS A 182 40.52 11.03 24.25
C HIS A 182 40.41 10.38 25.64
N PRO A 183 39.32 10.63 26.39
CA PRO A 183 39.03 9.88 27.61
C PRO A 183 38.87 8.38 27.32
N GLN A 184 39.44 7.52 28.17
CA GLN A 184 39.29 6.07 28.05
C GLN A 184 37.84 5.60 28.19
N HIS A 185 37.02 6.33 28.96
CA HIS A 185 35.64 5.97 29.25
C HIS A 185 34.75 7.22 29.28
N LYS A 186 33.53 7.11 28.74
CA LYS A 186 32.57 8.23 28.62
C LYS A 186 32.26 8.94 29.94
N LYS A 187 32.26 8.18 31.04
CA LYS A 187 32.05 8.72 32.41
C LYS A 187 33.03 9.84 32.78
N TYR A 188 34.22 9.86 32.17
CA TYR A 188 35.25 10.87 32.43
C TYR A 188 35.16 12.08 31.51
N ASN A 189 34.26 12.10 30.51
CA ASN A 189 34.20 13.16 29.51
C ASN A 189 34.04 14.53 30.16
N VAL A 190 33.17 14.66 31.17
CA VAL A 190 32.91 15.94 31.86
C VAL A 190 34.13 16.39 32.66
N ALA A 191 34.71 15.49 33.47
CA ALA A 191 35.91 15.74 34.25
C ALA A 191 37.12 16.14 33.38
N VAL A 192 37.36 15.42 32.28
CA VAL A 192 38.44 15.73 31.33
C VAL A 192 38.22 17.08 30.66
N THR A 193 36.99 17.37 30.23
CA THR A 193 36.64 18.65 29.61
C THR A 193 36.89 19.81 30.57
N LYS A 194 36.58 19.62 31.85
CA LYS A 194 36.81 20.62 32.89
C LYS A 194 38.28 20.96 33.06
N VAL A 195 39.13 19.94 33.17
CA VAL A 195 40.56 20.13 33.46
C VAL A 195 41.32 20.63 32.23
N LEU A 196 41.04 20.06 31.04
CA LEU A 196 41.66 20.54 29.81
C LEU A 196 41.21 21.98 29.49
N GLY A 197 39.95 22.32 29.74
CA GLY A 197 39.43 23.68 29.61
C GLY A 197 39.83 24.32 28.27
N LYS A 198 40.53 25.46 28.32
CA LYS A 198 41.03 26.16 27.12
C LYS A 198 42.07 25.35 26.32
N TYR A 199 42.82 24.46 26.98
CA TYR A 199 43.83 23.62 26.33
C TYR A 199 43.22 22.53 25.47
N MET A 200 41.92 22.23 25.64
CA MET A 200 41.18 21.31 24.75
C MET A 200 41.26 21.76 23.28
N GLU A 201 41.20 23.07 23.01
CA GLU A 201 41.30 23.62 21.65
C GLU A 201 42.70 24.07 21.26
N ALA A 202 43.68 23.99 22.16
CA ALA A 202 45.02 24.47 21.88
C ALA A 202 45.74 23.58 20.85
N ILE A 203 46.53 24.22 19.99
CA ILE A 203 47.28 23.59 18.89
C ILE A 203 48.66 23.20 19.41
N VAL A 204 49.03 21.93 19.31
CA VAL A 204 50.35 21.43 19.70
C VAL A 204 51.32 21.57 18.53
N VAL A 205 52.50 22.12 18.79
CA VAL A 205 53.56 22.36 17.79
C VAL A 205 54.90 21.86 18.32
N ASP A 206 55.83 21.55 17.42
CA ASP A 206 57.15 21.02 17.77
C ASP A 206 58.01 22.01 18.55
N THR A 207 58.08 23.26 18.06
CA THR A 207 59.00 24.28 18.56
C THR A 207 58.35 25.64 18.76
N GLU A 208 58.96 26.45 19.63
CA GLU A 208 58.57 27.84 19.85
C GLU A 208 58.64 28.69 18.57
N LYS A 209 59.61 28.37 17.70
CA LYS A 209 59.79 29.02 16.40
C LYS A 209 58.59 28.78 15.48
N THR A 210 58.13 27.53 15.36
CA THR A 210 56.93 27.18 14.59
C THR A 210 55.70 27.88 15.15
N ALA A 211 55.55 27.95 16.48
CA ALA A 211 54.46 28.68 17.13
C ALA A 211 54.42 30.16 16.69
N ARG A 212 55.58 30.85 16.72
CA ARG A 212 55.68 32.26 16.29
C ARG A 212 55.32 32.44 14.82
N GLN A 213 55.73 31.51 13.95
CA GLN A 213 55.39 31.54 12.52
C GLN A 213 53.88 31.35 12.29
N CYS A 214 53.24 30.40 12.99
CA CYS A 214 51.78 30.24 12.95
C CYS A 214 51.04 31.48 13.45
N ILE A 215 51.53 32.11 14.53
CA ILE A 215 50.95 33.37 15.06
C ILE A 215 51.08 34.50 14.03
N GLN A 216 52.22 34.61 13.36
CA GLN A 216 52.43 35.61 12.31
C GLN A 216 51.45 35.39 11.15
N TYR A 217 51.26 34.14 10.72
CA TYR A 217 50.28 33.79 9.70
C TYR A 217 48.84 34.18 10.11
N LEU A 218 48.43 33.96 11.37
CA LEU A 218 47.11 34.39 11.84
C LEU A 218 46.93 35.91 11.75
N LYS A 219 47.97 36.68 12.10
CA LYS A 219 47.95 38.14 12.03
C LYS A 219 47.86 38.64 10.58
N GLU A 220 48.65 38.08 9.68
CA GLU A 220 48.67 38.47 8.26
C GLU A 220 47.33 38.19 7.56
N ASN A 221 46.65 37.11 7.95
CA ASN A 221 45.37 36.72 7.38
C ASN A 221 44.17 37.22 8.19
N MET A 222 44.38 38.07 9.21
CA MET A 222 43.34 38.62 10.09
C MET A 222 42.40 37.56 10.68
N LEU A 223 42.97 36.42 11.08
CA LEU A 223 42.25 35.28 11.66
C LEU A 223 42.14 35.39 13.18
N ASP A 224 41.21 34.62 13.77
CA ASP A 224 40.99 34.59 15.21
C ASP A 224 42.25 34.13 15.99
N PRO A 225 42.51 34.69 17.18
CA PRO A 225 43.64 34.29 18.00
C PRO A 225 43.49 32.85 18.52
N GLU A 226 44.56 32.07 18.38
CA GLU A 226 44.63 30.68 18.83
C GLU A 226 45.72 30.48 19.88
N THR A 227 45.57 29.43 20.71
CA THR A 227 46.56 29.06 21.72
C THR A 227 47.48 27.96 21.19
N PHE A 228 48.79 28.15 21.30
CA PHE A 228 49.80 27.19 20.86
C PHE A 228 50.55 26.59 22.06
N LEU A 229 50.86 25.30 21.98
CA LEU A 229 51.64 24.53 22.96
C LEU A 229 52.93 24.02 22.30
N PRO A 230 54.05 24.76 22.38
CA PRO A 230 55.34 24.35 21.83
C PRO A 230 56.00 23.29 22.72
N LEU A 231 56.26 22.10 22.18
CA LEU A 231 56.79 20.96 22.95
C LEU A 231 58.20 21.22 23.50
N ASP A 232 59.07 21.91 22.74
CA ASP A 232 60.43 22.25 23.18
C ASP A 232 60.50 23.23 24.37
N TYR A 233 59.53 24.13 24.49
CA TYR A 233 59.55 25.26 25.42
C TYR A 233 58.57 25.11 26.59
N ILE A 234 57.61 24.18 26.51
CA ILE A 234 56.58 24.02 27.53
C ILE A 234 57.16 23.46 28.84
N GLN A 235 56.94 24.18 29.94
CA GLN A 235 57.39 23.74 31.25
C GLN A 235 56.40 22.75 31.87
N THR A 236 56.78 21.48 31.90
CA THR A 236 55.99 20.42 32.54
C THR A 236 56.51 20.07 33.92
N LYS A 237 55.62 19.78 34.86
CA LYS A 237 56.00 19.16 36.15
C LYS A 237 55.96 17.64 35.98
N PRO A 238 56.95 16.90 36.50
CA PRO A 238 56.92 15.44 36.45
C PRO A 238 55.69 14.90 37.18
N LEU A 239 55.20 13.76 36.71
CA LEU A 239 54.08 13.05 37.35
C LEU A 239 54.52 12.57 38.73
N LYS A 240 53.74 12.89 39.75
CA LYS A 240 53.96 12.42 41.11
C LYS A 240 53.41 11.01 41.25
N GLU A 241 54.25 9.99 41.06
CA GLU A 241 53.83 8.58 41.09
C GLU A 241 53.12 8.18 42.40
N ARG A 242 53.48 8.81 43.52
CA ARG A 242 52.79 8.63 44.81
C ARG A 242 51.29 8.90 44.76
N LEU A 243 50.83 9.74 43.83
CA LEU A 243 49.40 10.03 43.65
C LEU A 243 48.63 8.85 43.06
N ARG A 244 49.31 7.88 42.43
CA ARG A 244 48.68 6.62 41.98
C ARG A 244 48.40 5.65 43.13
N ALA A 245 49.08 5.82 44.26
CA ALA A 245 48.95 4.95 45.44
C ALA A 245 47.86 5.41 46.42
N ILE A 246 47.15 6.49 46.11
CA ILE A 246 46.03 7.00 46.92
C ILE A 246 44.90 5.95 46.90
N LYS A 247 44.54 5.45 48.09
CA LYS A 247 43.46 4.47 48.28
C LYS A 247 42.21 5.06 48.94
N ASP A 248 42.37 6.18 49.63
CA ASP A 248 41.29 6.93 50.28
C ASP A 248 41.45 8.42 49.93
N PRO A 249 40.48 9.06 49.26
CA PRO A 249 39.16 8.56 48.82
C PRO A 249 39.21 7.41 47.82
N LYS A 250 38.14 6.60 47.78
CA LYS A 250 38.05 5.45 46.87
C LYS A 250 38.01 5.92 45.42
N ASN A 251 38.61 5.11 44.52
CA ASN A 251 38.62 5.35 43.07
C ASN A 251 39.31 6.65 42.59
N THR A 252 40.10 7.32 43.44
CA THR A 252 40.93 8.45 43.01
C THR A 252 41.99 8.00 42.00
N ARG A 253 42.06 8.67 40.84
CA ARG A 253 43.04 8.37 39.77
C ARG A 253 43.67 9.64 39.24
N LEU A 254 44.88 9.55 38.70
CA LEU A 254 45.46 10.65 37.92
C LEU A 254 44.68 10.82 36.62
N LEU A 255 44.34 12.07 36.29
CA LEU A 255 43.69 12.40 35.03
C LEU A 255 44.54 11.96 33.82
N TYR A 256 45.85 12.04 33.95
CA TYR A 256 46.79 11.61 32.91
C TYR A 256 46.62 10.13 32.53
N ASP A 257 46.37 9.25 33.50
CA ASP A 257 46.30 7.81 33.28
C ASP A 257 44.97 7.35 32.65
N ILE A 258 43.94 8.20 32.68
CA ILE A 258 42.62 7.92 32.09
C ILE A 258 42.46 8.51 30.67
N LEU A 259 43.52 9.10 30.12
CA LEU A 259 43.56 9.64 28.77
C LEU A 259 44.35 8.73 27.84
N ASN A 260 43.77 8.46 26.67
CA ASN A 260 44.47 7.85 25.56
C ASN A 260 44.87 8.95 24.58
N PHE A 261 46.16 9.07 24.28
CA PHE A 261 46.63 10.10 23.37
C PHE A 261 47.62 9.54 22.36
N SER A 262 47.57 10.07 21.13
CA SER A 262 48.42 9.68 20.01
C SER A 262 48.65 10.90 19.12
N PRO A 263 49.89 11.20 18.72
CA PRO A 263 51.09 10.34 18.81
C PRO A 263 51.89 10.57 20.13
N PRO A 264 52.83 9.67 20.54
CA PRO A 264 53.48 9.73 21.85
C PRO A 264 54.27 11.01 22.15
N GLU A 265 54.70 11.73 21.12
CA GLU A 265 55.49 12.96 21.20
C GLU A 265 54.73 14.08 21.92
N ILE A 266 53.39 14.07 21.88
CA ILE A 266 52.56 15.09 22.55
C ILE A 266 52.47 14.90 24.07
N LYS A 267 53.16 13.91 24.62
CA LYS A 267 53.19 13.59 26.05
C LYS A 267 53.41 14.85 26.91
N GLN A 268 54.34 15.72 26.54
CA GLN A 268 54.61 16.95 27.32
C GLN A 268 53.41 17.91 27.32
N ALA A 269 52.73 18.09 26.19
CA ALA A 269 51.51 18.89 26.11
C ALA A 269 50.38 18.32 26.98
N VAL A 270 50.23 16.99 27.00
CA VAL A 270 49.25 16.32 27.86
C VAL A 270 49.61 16.49 29.33
N LEU A 271 50.86 16.26 29.73
CA LEU A 271 51.32 16.49 31.11
C LEU A 271 51.09 17.94 31.57
N PHE A 272 51.33 18.91 30.68
CA PHE A 272 51.07 20.32 30.98
C PHE A 272 49.58 20.59 31.19
N ALA A 273 48.73 20.09 30.29
CA ALA A 273 47.29 20.35 30.31
C ALA A 273 46.58 19.63 31.47
N THR A 274 46.98 18.40 31.80
CA THR A 274 46.41 17.65 32.92
C THR A 274 47.04 18.00 34.25
N ASN A 275 48.30 18.46 34.25
CA ASN A 275 49.13 18.57 35.44
C ASN A 275 49.10 17.25 36.25
N ASN A 276 49.31 17.34 37.56
CA ASN A 276 49.05 16.26 38.52
C ASN A 276 47.59 16.28 39.03
N ALA A 277 46.60 16.52 38.15
CA ALA A 277 45.20 16.57 38.55
C ALA A 277 44.63 15.18 38.85
N LEU A 278 43.79 15.10 39.88
CA LEU A 278 43.10 13.90 40.33
C LEU A 278 41.65 13.89 39.86
N VAL A 279 41.13 12.71 39.54
CA VAL A 279 39.70 12.49 39.25
C VAL A 279 39.11 11.61 40.34
N CYS A 280 37.97 12.03 40.89
CA CYS A 280 37.22 11.29 41.89
C CYS A 280 35.75 11.11 41.45
N ASP A 281 35.06 10.15 42.06
CA ASP A 281 33.67 9.84 41.70
C ASP A 281 32.70 10.94 42.17
N THR A 282 32.86 11.45 43.40
CA THR A 282 31.98 12.47 44.00
C THR A 282 32.70 13.80 44.28
N PRO A 283 31.96 14.93 44.39
CA PRO A 283 32.51 16.21 44.80
C PRO A 283 33.17 16.19 46.17
N GLU A 284 32.58 15.47 47.13
CA GLU A 284 33.12 15.32 48.48
C GLU A 284 34.47 14.59 48.44
N ASP A 285 34.57 13.54 47.63
CA ASP A 285 35.82 12.81 47.42
C ASP A 285 36.87 13.70 46.73
N ALA A 286 36.47 14.49 45.72
CA ALA A 286 37.37 15.42 45.06
C ALA A 286 37.88 16.52 46.02
N MET A 287 37.03 17.04 46.90
CA MET A 287 37.43 18.03 47.91
C MET A 287 38.45 17.44 48.90
N ARG A 288 38.17 16.25 49.44
CA ARG A 288 39.11 15.54 50.32
C ARG A 288 40.42 15.25 49.60
N ALA A 289 40.35 14.86 48.33
CA ALA A 289 41.53 14.60 47.52
C ALA A 289 42.38 15.83 47.24
N ALA A 290 41.76 17.00 47.06
CA ALA A 290 42.46 18.26 46.82
C ALA A 290 43.20 18.79 48.06
N TYR A 291 42.60 18.67 49.25
CA TYR A 291 43.04 19.43 50.43
C TYR A 291 43.44 18.59 51.65
N GLU A 292 42.97 17.35 51.81
CA GLU A 292 43.10 16.58 53.05
C GLU A 292 44.07 15.39 52.98
N ILE A 293 44.36 14.86 51.78
CA ILE A 293 45.16 13.63 51.60
C ILE A 293 46.58 13.72 52.16
N ASP A 294 47.23 14.86 52.02
CA ASP A 294 48.66 15.00 52.28
C ASP A 294 48.87 16.33 52.97
N GLY A 295 48.37 16.51 54.20
CA GLY A 295 48.06 17.77 54.90
C GLY A 295 49.01 18.99 54.77
N SER A 296 50.21 18.85 54.20
CA SER A 296 51.10 19.95 53.79
C SER A 296 50.97 20.36 52.31
N ASN A 297 50.54 19.48 51.42
CA ASN A 297 50.43 19.65 49.98
C ASN A 297 48.98 19.65 49.50
N ARG A 298 48.66 20.56 48.58
CA ARG A 298 47.36 20.62 47.90
C ARG A 298 47.47 20.17 46.44
N TYR A 299 46.41 19.57 45.94
CA TYR A 299 46.30 19.07 44.56
C TYR A 299 45.11 19.67 43.83
N ASP A 300 45.19 19.63 42.50
CA ASP A 300 44.05 19.91 41.66
C ASP A 300 43.21 18.62 41.59
N ALA A 301 41.92 18.67 41.91
CA ALA A 301 41.04 17.50 41.87
C ALA A 301 39.68 17.84 41.25
N VAL A 302 39.15 16.95 40.43
CA VAL A 302 37.87 17.08 39.74
C VAL A 302 36.98 15.88 40.03
N ALA A 303 35.69 16.13 40.23
CA ALA A 303 34.67 15.09 40.33
C ALA A 303 34.06 14.76 38.96
N LEU A 304 33.40 13.61 38.83
CA LEU A 304 32.77 13.19 37.56
C LEU A 304 31.68 14.16 37.07
N ASP A 305 31.07 14.93 37.98
CA ASP A 305 30.07 15.95 37.69
C ASP A 305 30.67 17.26 37.11
N GLY A 306 32.00 17.38 37.10
CA GLY A 306 32.72 18.57 36.62
C GLY A 306 33.02 19.61 37.71
N THR A 307 32.73 19.32 38.98
CA THR A 307 33.14 20.17 40.11
C THR A 307 34.66 20.07 40.28
N PHE A 308 35.35 21.22 40.22
CA PHE A 308 36.80 21.29 40.22
C PHE A 308 37.34 22.13 41.37
N TYR A 309 38.24 21.51 42.13
CA TYR A 309 38.98 22.08 43.25
C TYR A 309 40.42 22.30 42.82
N GLN A 310 40.88 23.55 42.81
CA GLN A 310 42.26 23.88 42.50
C GLN A 310 43.11 23.89 43.78
N LYS A 311 44.39 23.55 43.66
CA LYS A 311 45.36 23.67 44.77
C LYS A 311 45.47 25.10 45.34
N SER A 312 45.09 26.11 44.55
CA SER A 312 45.02 27.52 44.94
C SER A 312 43.86 27.85 45.89
N GLY A 313 42.89 26.94 46.06
CA GLY A 313 41.66 27.16 46.82
C GLY A 313 40.46 27.59 45.96
N ILE A 314 40.64 27.82 44.66
CA ILE A 314 39.53 28.16 43.75
C ILE A 314 38.67 26.94 43.50
N MET A 315 37.36 27.11 43.68
CA MET A 315 36.34 26.09 43.42
C MET A 315 35.49 26.53 42.24
N SER A 316 35.24 25.61 41.29
CA SER A 316 34.41 25.92 40.13
C SER A 316 33.50 24.75 39.76
N GLY A 317 32.22 25.03 39.56
CA GLY A 317 31.20 24.05 39.15
C GLY A 317 30.37 24.56 37.97
N GLY A 318 29.44 23.74 37.47
CA GLY A 318 28.53 24.09 36.37
C GLY A 318 28.33 22.94 35.37
N SER A 319 27.64 21.88 35.78
CA SER A 319 27.54 20.63 35.02
C SER A 319 26.89 20.78 33.63
N LEU A 320 25.96 21.72 33.42
CA LEU A 320 25.20 21.83 32.17
C LEU A 320 26.04 22.27 30.95
N ASP A 321 26.81 23.35 31.08
CA ASP A 321 27.70 23.83 30.00
C ASP A 321 28.86 22.84 29.75
N LEU A 322 29.36 22.25 30.82
CA LEU A 322 30.40 21.22 30.78
C LEU A 322 29.93 19.93 30.11
N ALA A 323 28.70 19.47 30.40
CA ALA A 323 28.11 18.32 29.73
C ALA A 323 27.93 18.56 28.23
N ARG A 324 27.51 19.77 27.83
CA ARG A 324 27.44 20.18 26.41
C ARG A 324 28.82 20.10 25.76
N LYS A 325 29.85 20.71 26.36
CA LYS A 325 31.23 20.66 25.84
C LYS A 325 31.82 19.25 25.84
N ALA A 326 31.43 18.41 26.80
CA ALA A 326 31.87 17.02 26.90
C ALA A 326 31.28 16.12 25.79
N LYS A 327 30.13 16.48 25.21
CA LYS A 327 29.60 15.79 24.00
C LYS A 327 30.55 15.91 22.80
N ARG A 328 31.50 16.86 22.81
CA ARG A 328 32.51 16.99 21.74
C ARG A 328 33.43 15.78 21.61
N TRP A 329 33.64 15.03 22.70
CA TRP A 329 34.41 13.78 22.67
C TRP A 329 33.71 12.67 21.87
N ASP A 330 32.41 12.81 21.63
CA ASP A 330 31.57 11.84 20.92
C ASP A 330 31.35 12.21 19.43
N GLU A 331 32.20 13.02 18.81
CA GLU A 331 32.01 13.48 17.41
C GLU A 331 31.90 12.32 16.39
N LYS A 332 32.60 11.21 16.61
CA LYS A 332 32.45 10.00 15.79
C LYS A 332 31.02 9.41 15.88
N HIS A 333 30.42 9.47 17.07
CA HIS A 333 29.02 9.09 17.28
C HIS A 333 28.06 10.08 16.59
N MET A 334 28.37 11.37 16.61
CA MET A 334 27.59 12.40 15.92
C MET A 334 27.59 12.22 14.39
N SER A 335 28.75 11.89 13.81
CA SER A 335 28.87 11.58 12.38
C SER A 335 28.09 10.31 12.01
N GLN A 336 28.18 9.26 12.84
CA GLN A 336 27.42 8.02 12.66
C GLN A 336 25.91 8.25 12.72
N LEU A 337 25.42 9.03 13.69
CA LEU A 337 24.01 9.39 13.81
C LEU A 337 23.50 10.20 12.61
N LYS A 338 24.32 11.13 12.08
CA LYS A 338 23.98 11.90 10.87
C LYS A 338 23.85 10.98 9.65
N SER A 339 24.78 10.05 9.45
CA SER A 339 24.71 9.06 8.35
C SER A 339 23.52 8.11 8.50
N LEU A 340 23.24 7.66 9.73
CA LEU A 340 22.10 6.80 10.01
C LEU A 340 20.77 7.51 9.73
N LYS A 341 20.66 8.79 10.12
CA LYS A 341 19.50 9.62 9.81
C LYS A 341 19.26 9.70 8.30
N GLU A 342 20.30 9.97 7.51
CA GLU A 342 20.20 10.10 6.06
C GLU A 342 19.67 8.79 5.43
N LYS A 343 20.30 7.65 5.77
CA LYS A 343 19.85 6.32 5.32
C LYS A 343 18.39 6.04 5.67
N LYS A 344 17.99 6.31 6.91
CA LYS A 344 16.62 6.08 7.38
C LYS A 344 15.60 7.03 6.74
N THR A 345 16.02 8.24 6.40
CA THR A 345 15.18 9.20 5.65
C THR A 345 14.93 8.71 4.23
N ASP A 346 15.94 8.12 3.58
CA ASP A 346 15.79 7.55 2.23
C ASP A 346 14.93 6.27 2.25
N GLU A 347 15.14 5.38 3.23
CA GLU A 347 14.26 4.21 3.46
C GLU A 347 12.80 4.64 3.65
N LEU A 348 12.56 5.70 4.44
CA LEU A 348 11.21 6.24 4.66
C LEU A 348 10.58 6.76 3.36
N ARG A 349 11.35 7.48 2.54
CA ARG A 349 10.86 7.99 1.24
C ARG A 349 10.43 6.85 0.31
N ASP A 350 11.19 5.77 0.26
CA ASP A 350 10.86 4.63 -0.59
C ASP A 350 9.66 3.83 -0.05
N ALA A 351 9.54 3.66 1.27
CA ALA A 351 8.37 3.07 1.90
C ALA A 351 7.10 3.92 1.67
N MET A 352 7.22 5.25 1.73
CA MET A 352 6.11 6.17 1.42
C MET A 352 5.67 6.10 -0.05
N LYS A 353 6.58 5.88 -1.00
CA LYS A 353 6.20 5.65 -2.42
C LYS A 353 5.33 4.41 -2.56
N LYS A 354 5.65 3.32 -1.86
CA LYS A 354 4.84 2.09 -1.87
C LYS A 354 3.47 2.30 -1.20
N SER A 355 3.41 3.10 -0.13
CA SER A 355 2.14 3.49 0.50
C SER A 355 1.21 4.27 -0.44
N ARG A 356 1.71 4.95 -1.48
CA ARG A 356 0.86 5.65 -2.46
C ARG A 356 0.00 4.71 -3.32
N LYS A 357 0.32 3.41 -3.34
CA LYS A 357 -0.54 2.38 -3.96
C LYS A 357 -1.89 2.22 -3.25
N GLU A 358 -2.12 2.87 -2.11
CA GLU A 358 -3.43 2.89 -1.44
C GLU A 358 -4.55 3.44 -2.33
N SER A 359 -4.25 4.42 -3.20
CA SER A 359 -5.23 4.90 -4.18
C SER A 359 -5.58 3.84 -5.23
N GLU A 360 -4.61 3.01 -5.62
CA GLU A 360 -4.82 1.90 -6.54
C GLU A 360 -5.67 0.81 -5.88
N LEU A 361 -5.39 0.49 -4.61
CA LEU A 361 -6.19 -0.45 -3.82
C LEU A 361 -7.66 -0.03 -3.73
N ASN A 362 -7.94 1.24 -3.43
CA ASN A 362 -9.31 1.77 -3.39
C ASN A 362 -10.02 1.68 -4.75
N THR A 363 -9.27 1.85 -5.85
CA THR A 363 -9.80 1.74 -7.20
C THR A 363 -10.17 0.29 -7.53
N VAL A 364 -9.29 -0.66 -7.19
CA VAL A 364 -9.54 -2.11 -7.35
C VAL A 364 -10.73 -2.55 -6.51
N GLU A 365 -10.86 -2.09 -5.25
CA GLU A 365 -12.03 -2.39 -4.41
C GLU A 365 -13.35 -1.90 -5.02
N SER A 366 -13.35 -0.70 -5.59
CA SER A 366 -14.51 -0.16 -6.29
C SER A 366 -14.88 -1.01 -7.51
N GLN A 367 -13.88 -1.45 -8.28
CA GLN A 367 -14.08 -2.34 -9.43
C GLN A 367 -14.66 -3.70 -9.03
N ILE A 368 -14.14 -4.30 -7.95
CA ILE A 368 -14.65 -5.56 -7.38
C ILE A 368 -16.13 -5.41 -7.00
N ARG A 369 -16.50 -4.36 -6.25
CA ARG A 369 -17.91 -4.10 -5.87
C ARG A 369 -18.80 -3.92 -7.10
N GLY A 370 -18.30 -3.25 -8.13
CA GLY A 370 -18.99 -3.08 -9.41
C GLY A 370 -19.23 -4.40 -10.13
N LEU A 371 -18.22 -5.26 -10.21
CA LEU A 371 -18.30 -6.60 -10.83
C LEU A 371 -19.25 -7.52 -10.05
N GLU A 372 -19.15 -7.57 -8.72
CA GLU A 372 -20.05 -8.36 -7.87
C GLU A 372 -21.52 -7.95 -8.04
N THR A 373 -21.77 -6.64 -8.16
CA THR A 373 -23.10 -6.10 -8.42
C THR A 373 -23.61 -6.53 -9.80
N ARG A 374 -22.80 -6.43 -10.85
CA ARG A 374 -23.16 -6.89 -12.21
C ARG A 374 -23.44 -8.38 -12.26
N ILE A 375 -22.61 -9.21 -11.64
CA ILE A 375 -22.81 -10.66 -11.56
C ILE A 375 -24.13 -10.98 -10.85
N ARG A 376 -24.43 -10.29 -9.75
CA ARG A 376 -25.69 -10.46 -9.01
C ARG A 376 -26.93 -10.15 -9.87
N TYR A 377 -26.89 -9.04 -10.61
CA TYR A 377 -27.98 -8.69 -11.53
C TYR A 377 -28.11 -9.70 -12.66
N ALA A 378 -27.01 -10.12 -13.28
CA ALA A 378 -27.02 -11.10 -14.36
C ALA A 378 -27.54 -12.48 -13.88
N ARG A 379 -27.17 -12.92 -12.67
CA ARG A 379 -27.69 -14.15 -12.06
C ARG A 379 -29.19 -14.07 -11.80
N THR A 380 -29.67 -12.95 -11.26
CA THR A 380 -31.10 -12.70 -11.06
C THR A 380 -31.87 -12.72 -12.39
N ASP A 381 -31.33 -12.09 -13.44
CA ASP A 381 -31.94 -12.06 -14.78
C ASP A 381 -31.97 -13.46 -15.42
N LYS A 382 -30.90 -14.23 -15.26
CA LYS A 382 -30.83 -15.63 -15.71
C LYS A 382 -31.88 -16.48 -15.00
N GLU A 383 -32.04 -16.35 -13.69
CA GLU A 383 -33.04 -17.10 -12.93
C GLU A 383 -34.46 -16.77 -13.36
N LYS A 384 -34.77 -15.49 -13.60
CA LYS A 384 -36.06 -15.06 -14.15
C LYS A 384 -36.33 -15.65 -15.53
N THR A 385 -35.33 -15.61 -16.41
CA THR A 385 -35.46 -16.16 -17.77
C THR A 385 -35.64 -17.68 -17.74
N LEU A 386 -34.95 -18.39 -16.84
CA LEU A 386 -35.15 -19.83 -16.63
C LEU A 386 -36.55 -20.17 -16.13
N LYS A 387 -37.13 -19.35 -15.23
CA LYS A 387 -38.53 -19.52 -14.79
C LYS A 387 -39.50 -19.34 -15.96
N GLN A 388 -39.29 -18.32 -16.79
CA GLN A 388 -40.08 -18.08 -18.00
C GLN A 388 -40.00 -19.27 -18.98
N ILE A 389 -38.81 -19.85 -19.19
CA ILE A 389 -38.66 -21.06 -20.02
C ILE A 389 -39.48 -22.22 -19.44
N GLY A 390 -39.43 -22.44 -18.12
CA GLY A 390 -40.20 -23.49 -17.46
C GLY A 390 -41.73 -23.29 -17.56
N GLU A 391 -42.21 -22.05 -17.60
CA GLU A 391 -43.61 -21.71 -17.85
C GLU A 391 -44.00 -22.01 -19.31
N LEU A 392 -43.20 -21.55 -20.27
CA LEU A 392 -43.40 -21.81 -21.71
C LEU A 392 -43.38 -23.31 -22.03
N GLU A 393 -42.53 -24.10 -21.36
CA GLU A 393 -42.50 -25.56 -21.50
C GLU A 393 -43.78 -26.24 -21.00
N LYS A 394 -44.37 -25.74 -19.92
CA LYS A 394 -45.65 -26.25 -19.42
C LYS A 394 -46.79 -25.90 -20.36
N GLU A 395 -46.81 -24.68 -20.89
CA GLU A 395 -47.80 -24.23 -21.87
C GLU A 395 -47.71 -25.05 -23.16
N LEU A 396 -46.50 -25.27 -23.69
CA LEU A 396 -46.28 -26.10 -24.88
C LEU A 396 -46.78 -27.53 -24.66
N LYS A 397 -46.43 -28.17 -23.54
CA LYS A 397 -46.92 -29.52 -23.21
C LYS A 397 -48.43 -29.59 -23.05
N ALA A 398 -49.08 -28.50 -22.65
CA ALA A 398 -50.54 -28.45 -22.54
C ALA A 398 -51.21 -28.28 -23.91
N LEU A 399 -50.57 -27.60 -24.85
CA LEU A 399 -51.06 -27.41 -26.22
C LEU A 399 -50.81 -28.63 -27.13
N GLU A 400 -49.81 -29.46 -26.80
CA GLU A 400 -49.48 -30.71 -27.52
C GLU A 400 -50.32 -31.92 -27.09
N LYS A 401 -51.08 -31.80 -25.98
CA LYS A 401 -52.04 -32.80 -25.51
C LYS A 401 -53.40 -32.61 -26.16
#